data_AF-A0A2E0JJU9-F1
#
_entry.id   AF-A0A2E0JJU9-F1
#
_cell.length_a   1.000
_cell.length_b   1.000
_cell.length_c   1.000
_cell.angle_alpha   90.00
_cell.angle_beta   90.00
_cell.angle_gamma   90.00
#
_symmetry.space_group_name_H-M   'P 1'
#
loop_
_entity.id
_entity.type
_entity.pdbx_description
1 polymer ?
#
loop_
_entity_poly.entity_id
_entity_poly.type
_entity_poly.pdbx_seq_one_letter_code
_entity_poly.pdbx_strand_id
1 'polypeptide(L)'
;MPKREVFVGTEMETGELMQVGPNELAEKLLKRRIMLKDSLPGVIRNLEAEEDSLSPKVDRMKRSFQDANSKVAEFKNERVIFQTEAGKLIPEVKDIRETLIKSGGMINLDPKWKKRKLLEQIEEIEEKIQTSALDHKSERKLLEKRRSLISENDKWVKDRKDSNPEMISYLDKNRKMSELFKKADKAHSKMIES
;
A
#
# COMPACT_ATOMS: atom_id res chain seq x y z
N MET A 1 25.73 19.51 14.58
CA MET A 1 24.96 19.09 15.76
C MET A 1 25.55 19.79 16.97
N PRO A 2 24.78 20.53 17.77
CA PRO A 2 25.33 21.12 18.99
C PRO A 2 25.66 19.96 19.94
N LYS A 3 26.86 20.00 20.51
CA LYS A 3 27.30 19.00 21.49
C LYS A 3 26.29 18.99 22.63
N ARG A 4 25.70 17.82 22.91
CA ARG A 4 24.97 17.60 24.15
C ARG A 4 25.98 17.86 25.27
N GLU A 5 25.84 18.98 25.98
CA GLU A 5 26.46 19.12 27.29
C GLU A 5 25.76 18.11 28.19
N VAL A 6 26.37 16.92 28.26
CA VAL A 6 25.96 15.88 29.19
C VAL A 6 26.13 16.50 30.57
N PHE A 7 25.02 16.58 31.31
CA PHE A 7 25.00 17.06 32.67
C PHE A 7 25.90 16.13 33.49
N VAL A 8 27.16 16.50 33.71
CA VAL A 8 28.07 15.79 34.60
C VAL A 8 27.67 16.18 36.02
N GLY A 9 26.55 15.62 36.48
CA GLY A 9 26.28 15.56 37.91
C GLY A 9 27.44 14.83 38.56
N THR A 10 27.91 15.35 39.69
CA THR A 10 28.91 14.65 40.51
C THR A 10 28.30 13.34 40.97
N GLU A 11 28.52 12.25 40.22
CA GLU A 11 28.18 10.90 40.65
C GLU A 11 29.15 10.53 41.77
N MET A 12 28.62 10.45 43.00
CA MET A 12 29.36 9.91 44.13
C MET A 12 29.03 8.43 44.25
N GLU A 13 30.07 7.60 44.40
CA GLU A 13 29.90 6.18 44.64
C GLU A 13 29.33 5.94 46.05
N THR A 14 28.51 4.91 46.24
CA THR A 14 27.81 4.65 47.51
C THR A 14 28.76 4.46 48.70
N GLY A 15 29.98 3.99 48.45
CA GLY A 15 31.05 3.88 49.44
C GLY A 15 31.62 5.23 49.90
N GLU A 16 31.66 6.23 49.02
CA GLU A 16 32.11 7.58 49.38
C GLU A 16 31.09 8.30 50.26
N LEU A 17 29.79 8.11 49.98
CA LEU A 17 28.68 8.66 50.77
C LEU A 17 28.68 8.23 52.24
N MET A 18 29.16 7.01 52.52
CA MET A 18 29.25 6.47 53.88
C MET A 18 30.45 7.01 54.68
N GLN A 19 31.43 7.64 54.03
CA GLN A 19 32.60 8.22 54.68
C GLN A 19 32.50 9.74 54.90
N VAL A 20 31.49 10.41 54.34
CA VAL A 20 31.31 11.86 54.44
C VAL A 20 30.67 12.25 55.78
N GLY A 21 31.27 13.21 56.49
CA GLY A 21 30.67 13.79 57.70
C GLY A 21 29.39 14.60 57.41
N PRO A 22 28.48 14.79 58.39
CA PRO A 22 27.20 15.46 58.19
C PRO A 22 27.30 16.88 57.60
N ASN A 23 28.33 17.64 58.00
CA ASN A 23 28.56 19.01 57.52
C ASN A 23 29.04 19.03 56.07
N GLU A 24 29.93 18.12 55.69
CA GLU A 24 30.47 18.05 54.33
C GLU A 24 29.40 17.52 53.34
N LEU A 25 28.52 16.62 53.80
CA LEU A 25 27.35 16.21 53.04
C LEU A 25 26.37 17.38 52.82
N ALA A 26 26.10 18.17 53.86
CA ALA A 26 25.24 19.36 53.75
C ALA A 26 25.80 20.38 52.75
N GLU A 27 27.11 20.64 52.78
CA GLU A 27 27.76 21.53 51.81
C GLU A 27 27.69 21.01 50.36
N LYS A 28 27.92 19.71 50.14
CA LYS A 28 27.82 19.10 48.81
C LYS A 28 26.39 19.16 48.27
N LEU A 29 25.40 18.90 49.11
CA LEU A 29 23.98 19.04 48.75
C LEU A 29 23.62 20.49 48.43
N LEU A 30 24.13 21.46 49.20
CA LEU A 30 23.88 22.87 48.96
C LEU A 30 24.50 23.33 47.63
N LYS A 31 25.74 22.92 47.34
CA LYS A 31 26.42 23.20 46.07
C LYS A 31 25.66 22.60 44.89
N ARG A 32 25.21 21.34 45.00
CA ARG A 32 24.35 20.71 43.97
C ARG A 32 23.05 21.47 43.77
N ARG A 33 22.41 21.93 44.84
CA ARG A 33 21.15 22.68 44.76
C ARG A 33 21.32 24.04 44.07
N ILE A 34 22.41 24.74 44.37
CA ILE A 34 22.77 26.01 43.71
C ILE A 34 23.04 25.77 42.22
N MET A 35 23.89 24.78 41.91
CA MET A 35 24.19 24.40 40.53
C MET A 35 22.93 24.07 39.73
N LEU A 36 22.03 23.23 40.29
CA LEU A 36 20.76 22.87 39.64
C LEU A 36 19.85 24.09 39.46
N LYS A 37 19.77 24.98 40.46
CA LYS A 37 18.97 26.21 40.35
C LYS A 37 19.46 27.10 39.22
N ASP A 38 20.76 27.16 38.99
CA ASP A 38 21.35 28.01 37.96
C ASP A 38 21.30 27.36 36.57
N SER A 39 21.43 26.03 36.47
CA SER A 39 21.50 25.31 35.20
C SER A 39 20.14 24.86 34.64
N LEU A 40 19.21 24.41 35.51
CA LEU A 40 17.92 23.84 35.07
C LEU A 40 17.08 24.81 34.23
N PRO A 41 16.98 26.12 34.53
CA PRO A 41 16.21 27.04 33.70
C PRO A 41 16.73 27.13 32.26
N GLY A 42 18.04 27.03 32.06
CA GLY A 42 18.64 27.02 30.73
C GLY A 42 18.34 25.72 29.97
N VAL A 43 18.44 24.58 30.65
CA VAL A 43 18.10 23.27 30.07
C VAL A 43 16.61 23.21 29.69
N ILE A 44 15.72 23.69 30.57
CA ILE A 44 14.28 23.75 30.31
C ILE A 44 13.99 24.61 29.08
N ARG A 45 14.52 25.84 29.01
CA ARG A 45 14.32 26.70 27.83
C ARG A 45 14.84 26.08 26.54
N ASN A 46 15.97 25.36 26.59
CA ASN A 46 16.51 24.68 25.43
C ASN A 46 15.61 23.52 24.97
N LEU A 47 15.06 22.75 25.91
CA LEU A 47 14.12 21.66 25.61
C LEU A 47 12.78 22.20 25.08
N GLU A 48 12.25 23.27 25.67
CA GLU A 48 11.05 23.97 25.18
C GLU A 48 11.28 24.51 23.76
N ALA A 49 12.42 25.16 23.50
CA ALA A 49 12.76 25.63 22.17
C ALA A 49 12.94 24.48 21.15
N GLU A 50 13.48 23.34 21.58
CA GLU A 50 13.59 22.15 20.74
C GLU A 50 12.20 21.57 20.44
N GLU A 51 11.32 21.47 21.43
CA GLU A 51 9.92 21.05 21.30
C GLU A 51 9.15 21.96 20.33
N ASP A 52 9.22 23.27 20.51
CA ASP A 52 8.60 24.27 19.63
C ASP A 52 9.10 24.16 18.19
N SER A 53 10.37 23.79 17.99
CA SER A 53 10.96 23.58 16.65
C SER A 53 10.53 22.26 16.00
N LEU A 54 10.26 21.23 16.80
CA LEU A 54 9.91 19.88 16.36
C LEU A 54 8.41 19.73 16.11
N SER A 55 7.57 20.32 16.95
CA SER A 55 6.11 20.31 16.86
C SER A 55 5.58 20.56 15.43
N PRO A 56 5.96 21.66 14.73
CA PRO A 56 5.48 21.91 13.36
C PRO A 56 6.06 20.95 12.32
N LYS A 57 7.19 20.28 12.58
CA LYS A 57 7.71 19.22 11.68
C LYS A 57 6.88 17.95 11.83
N VAL A 58 6.58 17.57 13.06
CA VAL A 58 5.74 16.41 13.37
C VAL A 58 4.34 16.59 12.79
N ASP A 59 3.73 17.75 12.96
CA ASP A 59 2.40 18.02 12.42
C ASP A 59 2.36 18.00 10.90
N ARG A 60 3.38 18.55 10.23
CA ARG A 60 3.53 18.44 8.77
C ARG A 60 3.65 16.99 8.31
N MET A 61 4.46 16.18 9.02
CA MET A 61 4.61 14.76 8.71
C MET A 61 3.31 13.99 8.95
N LYS A 62 2.59 14.26 10.05
CA LYS A 62 1.28 13.65 10.34
C LYS A 62 0.26 13.96 9.25
N ARG A 63 0.16 15.22 8.81
CA ARG A 63 -0.75 15.62 7.72
C ARG A 63 -0.39 14.93 6.41
N SER A 64 0.87 14.96 6.02
CA SER A 64 1.35 14.27 4.82
C SER A 64 1.05 12.77 4.85
N PHE A 65 1.28 12.12 6.01
CA PHE A 65 0.95 10.72 6.21
C PHE A 65 -0.55 10.45 6.11
N GLN A 66 -1.39 11.27 6.75
CA GLN A 66 -2.86 11.16 6.67
C GLN A 66 -3.37 11.35 5.25
N ASP A 67 -2.82 12.32 4.51
CA ASP A 67 -3.18 12.57 3.10
C ASP A 67 -2.80 11.37 2.22
N ALA A 68 -1.59 10.81 2.41
CA ALA A 68 -1.15 9.62 1.68
C ALA A 68 -2.03 8.40 2.00
N ASN A 69 -2.33 8.17 3.29
CA ASN A 69 -3.18 7.07 3.72
C ASN A 69 -4.62 7.22 3.18
N SER A 70 -5.14 8.44 3.14
CA SER A 70 -6.48 8.71 2.58
C SER A 70 -6.52 8.40 1.09
N LYS A 71 -5.51 8.81 0.32
CA LYS A 71 -5.38 8.47 -1.12
C LYS A 71 -5.26 6.97 -1.35
N VAL A 72 -4.46 6.27 -0.54
CA VAL A 72 -4.33 4.81 -0.60
C VAL A 72 -5.68 4.14 -0.31
N ALA A 73 -6.45 4.64 0.66
CA ALA A 73 -7.79 4.14 0.95
C ALA A 73 -8.77 4.36 -0.22
N GLU A 74 -8.73 5.53 -0.86
CA GLU A 74 -9.52 5.81 -2.06
C GLU A 74 -9.18 4.84 -3.20
N PHE A 75 -7.90 4.63 -3.51
CA PHE A 75 -7.49 3.69 -4.56
C PHE A 75 -7.87 2.24 -4.23
N LYS A 76 -7.86 1.85 -2.94
CA LYS A 76 -8.37 0.53 -2.52
C LYS A 76 -9.86 0.40 -2.81
N ASN A 77 -10.66 1.42 -2.48
CA ASN A 77 -12.09 1.40 -2.74
C ASN A 77 -12.40 1.34 -4.24
N GLU A 78 -11.73 2.17 -5.05
CA GLU A 78 -11.86 2.12 -6.51
C GLU A 78 -11.51 0.75 -7.08
N ARG A 79 -10.39 0.16 -6.63
CA ARG A 79 -9.96 -1.17 -7.04
C ARG A 79 -11.02 -2.21 -6.72
N VAL A 80 -11.55 -2.22 -5.49
CA VAL A 80 -12.57 -3.18 -5.04
C VAL A 80 -13.84 -3.07 -5.86
N ILE A 81 -14.31 -1.86 -6.15
CA ILE A 81 -15.50 -1.64 -6.99
C ILE A 81 -15.29 -2.25 -8.38
N PHE A 82 -14.19 -1.91 -9.06
CA PHE A 82 -13.93 -2.44 -10.41
C PHE A 82 -13.67 -3.94 -10.43
N GLN A 83 -12.98 -4.49 -9.40
CA GLN A 83 -12.74 -5.93 -9.28
C GLN A 83 -14.04 -6.71 -9.10
N THR A 84 -14.91 -6.26 -8.20
CA THR A 84 -16.18 -6.94 -7.93
C THR A 84 -17.12 -6.88 -9.14
N GLU A 85 -17.17 -5.77 -9.86
CA GLU A 85 -17.91 -5.64 -11.11
C GLU A 85 -17.37 -6.57 -12.21
N ALA A 86 -16.04 -6.63 -12.38
CA ALA A 86 -15.41 -7.50 -13.37
C ALA A 86 -15.62 -8.99 -13.02
N GLY A 87 -15.51 -9.35 -11.74
CA GLY A 87 -15.73 -10.72 -11.25
C GLY A 87 -17.15 -11.24 -11.54
N LYS A 88 -18.17 -10.38 -11.46
CA LYS A 88 -19.55 -10.72 -11.83
C LYS A 88 -19.71 -11.01 -13.34
N LEU A 89 -18.91 -10.37 -14.19
CA LEU A 89 -18.99 -10.57 -15.64
C LEU A 89 -18.34 -11.88 -16.10
N ILE A 90 -17.39 -12.45 -15.35
CA ILE A 90 -16.72 -13.70 -15.72
C ILE A 90 -17.72 -14.87 -15.90
N PRO A 91 -18.61 -15.19 -14.94
CA PRO A 91 -19.59 -16.26 -15.12
C PRO A 91 -20.55 -15.96 -16.28
N GLU A 92 -21.01 -14.72 -16.43
CA GLU A 92 -21.90 -14.33 -17.53
C GLU A 92 -21.26 -14.53 -18.91
N VAL A 93 -19.96 -14.20 -19.04
CA VAL A 93 -19.18 -14.42 -20.27
C VAL A 93 -18.95 -15.92 -20.51
N LYS A 94 -18.74 -16.71 -19.46
CA LYS A 94 -18.64 -18.18 -19.54
C LYS A 94 -19.98 -18.78 -20.03
N ASP A 95 -21.11 -18.33 -19.52
CA ASP A 95 -22.44 -18.83 -19.89
C ASP A 95 -22.82 -18.48 -21.34
N ILE A 96 -22.67 -17.22 -21.75
CA ILE A 96 -22.92 -16.79 -23.14
C ILE A 96 -22.02 -17.54 -24.12
N ARG A 97 -20.80 -17.86 -23.69
CA ARG A 97 -19.91 -18.67 -24.51
C ARG A 97 -20.40 -20.11 -24.64
N GLU A 98 -20.89 -20.73 -23.57
CA GLU A 98 -21.43 -22.08 -23.65
C GLU A 98 -22.64 -22.17 -24.58
N THR A 99 -23.52 -21.16 -24.55
CA THR A 99 -24.66 -21.10 -25.46
C THR A 99 -24.22 -20.91 -26.92
N LEU A 100 -23.24 -20.03 -27.18
CA LEU A 100 -22.65 -19.82 -28.52
C LEU A 100 -21.92 -21.05 -29.08
N ILE A 101 -21.34 -21.88 -28.20
CA ILE A 101 -20.73 -23.15 -28.61
C ILE A 101 -21.81 -24.18 -28.96
N LYS A 102 -22.87 -24.26 -28.16
CA LYS A 102 -23.99 -25.20 -28.39
C LYS A 102 -24.78 -24.84 -29.66
N SER A 103 -24.93 -23.55 -29.96
CA SER A 103 -25.61 -23.07 -31.17
C SER A 103 -24.77 -23.20 -32.45
N GLY A 104 -23.50 -23.60 -32.36
CA GLY A 104 -22.61 -23.73 -33.52
C GLY A 104 -22.15 -22.38 -34.11
N GLY A 105 -22.59 -21.25 -33.57
CA GLY A 105 -22.17 -19.91 -34.01
C GLY A 105 -20.69 -19.61 -33.75
N MET A 106 -20.02 -20.42 -32.92
CA MET A 106 -18.60 -20.30 -32.64
C MET A 106 -17.74 -21.09 -33.64
N ILE A 107 -17.58 -20.61 -34.88
CA ILE A 107 -16.63 -21.19 -35.86
C ILE A 107 -15.20 -21.01 -35.31
N ASN A 108 -14.54 -22.11 -34.93
CA ASN A 108 -13.34 -22.04 -34.11
C ASN A 108 -12.08 -22.55 -34.83
N LEU A 109 -11.13 -21.64 -35.12
CA LEU A 109 -9.80 -21.95 -35.64
C LEU A 109 -8.72 -22.17 -34.55
N ASP A 110 -9.04 -21.96 -33.26
CA ASP A 110 -8.07 -22.05 -32.16
C ASP A 110 -8.61 -22.97 -31.03
N PRO A 111 -7.81 -23.85 -30.40
CA PRO A 111 -8.37 -24.86 -29.52
C PRO A 111 -9.16 -24.28 -28.33
N LYS A 112 -10.35 -24.81 -28.07
CA LYS A 112 -11.27 -24.39 -26.98
C LYS A 112 -10.56 -24.34 -25.61
N TRP A 113 -9.54 -25.18 -25.41
CA TRP A 113 -8.74 -25.27 -24.18
C TRP A 113 -7.85 -24.04 -23.93
N LYS A 114 -7.26 -23.44 -24.97
CA LYS A 114 -6.36 -22.28 -24.84
C LYS A 114 -7.09 -21.05 -24.29
N LYS A 115 -8.34 -20.87 -24.71
CA LYS A 115 -9.23 -19.79 -24.24
C LYS A 115 -9.76 -20.03 -22.83
N ARG A 116 -10.02 -21.28 -22.46
CA ARG A 116 -10.45 -21.63 -21.09
C ARG A 116 -9.33 -21.31 -20.11
N LYS A 117 -8.09 -21.69 -20.49
CA LYS A 117 -6.88 -21.37 -19.75
C LYS A 117 -6.69 -19.86 -19.52
N LEU A 118 -7.09 -19.01 -20.47
CA LEU A 118 -6.90 -17.56 -20.35
C LEU A 118 -7.81 -16.92 -19.28
N LEU A 119 -9.09 -17.30 -19.22
CA LEU A 119 -10.00 -16.82 -18.15
C LEU A 119 -9.59 -17.40 -16.79
N GLU A 120 -9.26 -18.70 -16.75
CA GLU A 120 -8.76 -19.36 -15.52
C GLU A 120 -7.47 -18.71 -15.02
N GLN A 121 -6.57 -18.30 -15.92
CA GLN A 121 -5.34 -17.59 -15.56
C GLN A 121 -5.61 -16.18 -15.04
N ILE A 122 -6.64 -15.49 -15.51
CA ILE A 122 -7.05 -14.19 -14.98
C ILE A 122 -7.62 -14.36 -13.55
N GLU A 123 -8.43 -15.39 -13.33
CA GLU A 123 -8.96 -15.74 -11.99
C GLU A 123 -7.83 -16.14 -11.04
N GLU A 124 -6.88 -16.99 -11.47
CA GLU A 124 -5.74 -17.42 -10.65
C GLU A 124 -4.82 -16.26 -10.25
N ILE A 125 -4.59 -15.30 -11.17
CA ILE A 125 -3.81 -14.10 -10.86
C ILE A 125 -4.54 -13.23 -9.83
N GLU A 126 -5.86 -13.09 -9.94
CA GLU A 126 -6.67 -12.34 -8.98
C GLU A 126 -6.64 -13.00 -7.59
N GLU A 127 -6.82 -14.31 -7.52
CA GLU A 127 -6.75 -15.06 -6.26
C GLU A 127 -5.38 -14.91 -5.60
N LYS A 128 -4.29 -14.99 -6.38
CA LYS A 128 -2.93 -14.75 -5.89
C LYS A 128 -2.74 -13.33 -5.35
N ILE A 129 -3.28 -12.32 -6.04
CA ILE A 129 -3.21 -10.93 -5.58
C ILE A 129 -4.00 -10.73 -4.27
N GLN A 130 -5.11 -11.43 -4.09
CA GLN A 130 -5.95 -11.28 -2.90
C GLN A 130 -5.45 -12.07 -1.68
N THR A 131 -4.88 -13.24 -1.89
CA THR A 131 -4.58 -14.20 -0.81
C THR A 131 -3.11 -14.22 -0.41
N SER A 132 -2.20 -13.85 -1.30
CA SER A 132 -0.77 -13.94 -1.04
C SER A 132 -0.23 -12.64 -0.45
N ALA A 133 0.55 -12.74 0.64
CA ALA A 133 1.30 -11.63 1.22
C ALA A 133 2.51 -11.28 0.32
N LEU A 134 2.24 -10.65 -0.82
CA LEU A 134 3.22 -10.36 -1.86
C LEU A 134 3.98 -9.07 -1.58
N ASP A 135 5.25 -9.03 -1.97
CA ASP A 135 6.02 -7.78 -2.06
C ASP A 135 5.52 -6.93 -3.25
N HIS A 136 5.67 -5.61 -3.16
CA HIS A 136 5.26 -4.66 -4.20
C HIS A 136 5.88 -4.97 -5.58
N LYS A 137 7.10 -5.53 -5.61
CA LYS A 137 7.74 -5.97 -6.87
C LYS A 137 7.04 -7.18 -7.49
N SER A 138 6.64 -8.16 -6.67
CA SER A 138 5.87 -9.32 -7.14
C SER A 138 4.46 -8.94 -7.58
N GLU A 139 3.79 -8.03 -6.86
CA GLU A 139 2.48 -7.51 -7.26
C GLU A 139 2.54 -6.83 -8.64
N ARG A 140 3.54 -5.96 -8.88
CA ARG A 140 3.73 -5.32 -10.20
C ARG A 140 3.88 -6.34 -11.33
N LYS A 141 4.64 -7.43 -11.10
CA LYS A 141 4.81 -8.49 -12.11
C LYS A 141 3.49 -9.22 -12.41
N LEU A 142 2.66 -9.45 -11.39
CA LEU A 142 1.34 -10.07 -11.57
C LEU A 142 0.37 -9.15 -12.31
N LEU A 143 0.37 -7.85 -11.99
CA LEU A 143 -0.42 -6.85 -12.73
C LEU A 143 -0.01 -6.79 -14.20
N GLU A 144 1.28 -6.81 -14.50
CA GLU A 144 1.76 -6.80 -15.89
C GLU A 144 1.34 -8.08 -16.63
N LYS A 145 1.44 -9.24 -15.96
CA LYS A 145 0.95 -10.51 -16.52
C LYS A 145 -0.54 -10.46 -16.81
N ARG A 146 -1.36 -9.89 -15.90
CA ARG A 146 -2.79 -9.70 -16.11
C ARG A 146 -3.08 -8.81 -17.30
N ARG A 147 -2.40 -7.67 -17.43
CA ARG A 147 -2.54 -6.75 -18.57
C ARG A 147 -2.20 -7.41 -19.89
N SER A 148 -1.14 -8.21 -19.94
CA SER A 148 -0.75 -8.98 -21.11
C SER A 148 -1.86 -9.94 -21.54
N LEU A 149 -2.43 -10.70 -20.60
CA LEU A 149 -3.54 -11.63 -20.86
C LEU A 149 -4.81 -10.91 -21.33
N ILE A 150 -5.15 -9.78 -20.71
CA ILE A 150 -6.29 -8.95 -21.14
C ILE A 150 -6.07 -8.42 -22.56
N SER A 151 -4.84 -7.98 -22.89
CA SER A 151 -4.52 -7.51 -24.24
C SER A 151 -4.60 -8.62 -25.28
N GLU A 152 -4.15 -9.83 -24.95
CA GLU A 152 -4.28 -11.01 -25.83
C GLU A 152 -5.76 -11.34 -26.06
N ASN A 153 -6.59 -11.32 -25.01
CA ASN A 153 -8.03 -11.50 -25.12
C ASN A 153 -8.69 -10.43 -26.00
N ASP A 154 -8.33 -9.15 -25.81
CA ASP A 154 -8.91 -8.04 -26.58
C ASP A 154 -8.57 -8.12 -28.08
N LYS A 155 -7.32 -8.45 -28.42
CA LYS A 155 -6.90 -8.68 -29.81
C LYS A 155 -7.73 -9.79 -30.44
N TRP A 156 -7.88 -10.89 -29.71
CA TRP A 156 -8.65 -12.04 -30.14
C TRP A 156 -10.15 -11.74 -30.35
N VAL A 157 -10.77 -10.97 -29.43
CA VAL A 157 -12.15 -10.48 -29.53
C VAL A 157 -12.31 -9.60 -30.79
N LYS A 158 -11.33 -8.73 -31.05
CA LYS A 158 -11.36 -7.80 -32.20
C LYS A 158 -11.27 -8.53 -33.53
N ASP A 159 -10.32 -9.46 -33.69
CA ASP A 159 -10.12 -10.20 -34.94
C ASP A 159 -11.35 -11.03 -35.35
N ARG A 160 -12.22 -11.39 -34.40
CA ARG A 160 -13.46 -12.16 -34.66
C ARG A 160 -14.72 -11.32 -34.79
N LYS A 161 -14.70 -10.06 -34.35
CA LYS A 161 -15.80 -9.11 -34.58
C LYS A 161 -16.12 -9.00 -36.08
N ASP A 162 -15.10 -9.12 -36.93
CA ASP A 162 -15.23 -9.02 -38.38
C ASP A 162 -15.77 -10.33 -39.02
N SER A 163 -15.91 -11.41 -38.24
CA SER A 163 -16.29 -12.74 -38.73
C SER A 163 -17.68 -13.21 -38.32
N ASN A 164 -18.33 -12.63 -37.29
CA ASN A 164 -19.69 -13.06 -36.88
C ASN A 164 -20.52 -11.97 -36.17
N PRO A 165 -21.67 -11.54 -36.72
CA PRO A 165 -22.58 -10.58 -36.10
C PRO A 165 -23.44 -11.15 -34.94
N GLU A 166 -23.61 -12.46 -34.80
CA GLU A 166 -24.37 -13.07 -33.69
C GLU A 166 -23.64 -12.97 -32.32
N MET A 167 -22.39 -12.50 -32.33
CA MET A 167 -21.51 -12.49 -31.17
C MET A 167 -21.52 -11.18 -30.36
N ILE A 168 -22.36 -10.19 -30.74
CA ILE A 168 -22.36 -8.83 -30.17
C ILE A 168 -22.48 -8.83 -28.64
N SER A 169 -23.41 -9.59 -28.07
CA SER A 169 -23.61 -9.65 -26.60
C SER A 169 -22.38 -10.18 -25.86
N TYR A 170 -21.67 -11.16 -26.43
CA TYR A 170 -20.42 -11.67 -25.87
C TYR A 170 -19.31 -10.62 -25.97
N LEU A 171 -19.16 -9.97 -27.12
CA LEU A 171 -18.13 -8.94 -27.35
C LEU A 171 -18.30 -7.75 -26.39
N ASP A 172 -19.53 -7.29 -26.18
CA ASP A 172 -19.82 -6.17 -25.29
C ASP A 172 -19.50 -6.48 -23.83
N LYS A 173 -19.88 -7.67 -23.34
CA LYS A 173 -19.54 -8.09 -21.98
C LYS A 173 -18.04 -8.31 -21.81
N ASN A 174 -17.37 -8.88 -22.81
CA ASN A 174 -15.91 -9.06 -22.76
C ASN A 174 -15.18 -7.72 -22.74
N ARG A 175 -15.62 -6.76 -23.57
CA ARG A 175 -15.05 -5.41 -23.60
C ARG A 175 -15.24 -4.70 -22.26
N LYS A 176 -16.45 -4.75 -21.69
CA LYS A 176 -16.75 -4.17 -20.39
C LYS A 176 -15.89 -4.80 -19.29
N MET A 177 -15.73 -6.12 -19.31
CA MET A 177 -14.86 -6.85 -18.38
C MET A 177 -13.39 -6.42 -18.51
N SER A 178 -12.85 -6.34 -19.73
CA SER A 178 -11.48 -5.87 -19.98
C SER A 178 -11.26 -4.43 -19.53
N GLU A 179 -12.23 -3.53 -19.75
CA GLU A 179 -12.16 -2.14 -19.31
C GLU A 179 -12.15 -2.03 -17.78
N LEU A 180 -12.98 -2.81 -17.08
CA LEU A 180 -13.02 -2.85 -15.62
C LEU A 180 -11.70 -3.36 -15.02
N PHE A 181 -11.13 -4.44 -15.57
CA PHE A 181 -9.83 -4.91 -15.09
C PHE A 181 -8.70 -3.91 -15.34
N LYS A 182 -8.69 -3.21 -16.49
CA LYS A 182 -7.72 -2.12 -16.74
C LYS A 182 -7.84 -0.99 -15.72
N LYS A 183 -9.07 -0.62 -15.33
CA LYS A 183 -9.29 0.41 -14.30
C LYS A 183 -8.85 -0.08 -12.91
N ALA A 184 -9.16 -1.32 -12.56
CA ALA A 184 -8.71 -1.96 -11.32
C ALA A 184 -7.17 -1.99 -11.23
N ASP A 185 -6.50 -2.46 -12.28
CA ASP A 185 -5.04 -2.56 -12.33
C ASP A 185 -4.37 -1.17 -12.27
N LYS A 186 -5.01 -0.15 -12.85
CA LYS A 186 -4.54 1.25 -12.77
C LYS A 186 -4.66 1.80 -11.35
N ALA A 187 -5.79 1.58 -10.68
CA ALA A 187 -5.98 1.97 -9.28
C ALA A 187 -4.99 1.25 -8.37
N HIS A 188 -4.78 -0.07 -8.58
CA HIS A 188 -3.79 -0.85 -7.83
C HIS A 188 -2.36 -0.32 -8.06
N SER A 189 -1.99 0.02 -9.30
CA SER A 189 -0.64 0.55 -9.58
C SER A 189 -0.39 1.88 -8.86
N LYS A 190 -1.37 2.79 -8.88
CA LYS A 190 -1.29 4.07 -8.15
C LYS A 190 -1.17 3.85 -6.65
N MET A 191 -1.87 2.86 -6.10
CA MET A 191 -1.77 2.48 -4.70
C MET A 191 -0.35 2.01 -4.32
N ILE A 192 0.34 1.28 -5.21
CA ILE A 192 1.73 0.81 -4.97
C ILE A 192 2.74 1.97 -5.09
N GLU A 193 2.42 3.01 -5.85
CA GLU A 193 3.29 4.17 -6.10
C GLU A 193 3.11 5.33 -5.11
N SER A 194 2.05 5.30 -4.29
CA SER A 194 1.70 6.34 -3.29
C SER A 194 2.45 6.14 -1.97
#